data_AF-A0A940RD52-F1
#
_entry.id   AF-A0A940RD52-F1
#
_cell.length_a   1.000
_cell.length_b   1.000
_cell.length_c   1.000
_cell.angle_alpha   90.00
_cell.angle_beta   90.00
_cell.angle_gamma   90.00
#
_symmetry.space_group_name_H-M   'P 1'
#
loop_
_entity.id
_entity.type
_entity.pdbx_description
1 polymer ?
#
loop_
_entity_poly.entity_id
_entity_poly.type
_entity_poly.pdbx_seq_one_letter_code
_entity_poly.pdbx_strand_id
1 'polypeptide(L)'
;DYILKSPTEEFPNMPENEDLTMHLSQIFGISTAEHSLIRLKSGELAYLTKRFNRVKGNRLAFEDMCQLTGTLTENKYHSSMEKIGKHISKYSTRPGLDVINFFEVVLFFFNRQCRYAS
;
A
#
# COMPACT_ATOMS: atom_id res chain seq x y z
N ASP A 1 -8.22 4.83 -15.55
CA ASP A 1 -6.80 4.62 -15.22
C ASP A 1 -6.64 3.67 -14.04
N TYR A 2 -6.36 2.40 -14.35
CA TYR A 2 -6.24 1.32 -13.36
C TYR A 2 -4.87 0.62 -13.46
N ILE A 3 -4.49 -0.05 -12.38
CA ILE A 3 -3.34 -0.97 -12.33
C ILE A 3 -3.92 -2.37 -12.17
N LEU A 4 -3.57 -3.27 -13.08
CA LEU A 4 -3.90 -4.68 -13.03
C LEU A 4 -2.69 -5.45 -12.49
N LYS A 5 -2.92 -6.33 -11.51
CA LYS A 5 -1.93 -7.26 -10.99
C LYS A 5 -2.43 -8.69 -11.23
N SER A 6 -1.76 -9.38 -12.13
CA SER A 6 -2.01 -10.80 -12.40
C SER A 6 -1.32 -11.68 -11.35
N PRO A 7 -1.78 -12.92 -11.16
CA PRO A 7 -1.09 -13.89 -10.31
C PRO A 7 0.27 -14.25 -10.92
N THR A 8 1.18 -14.74 -10.08
CA THR A 8 2.45 -15.32 -10.52
C THR A 8 2.43 -16.82 -10.27
N GLU A 9 3.23 -17.59 -11.01
CA GLU A 9 3.31 -19.05 -10.84
C GLU A 9 3.75 -19.45 -9.41
N GLU A 10 4.64 -18.66 -8.81
CA GLU A 10 5.14 -18.88 -7.46
C GLU A 10 4.08 -18.60 -6.38
N PHE A 11 3.14 -17.67 -6.65
CA PHE A 11 2.10 -17.25 -5.69
C PHE A 11 0.75 -17.10 -6.39
N PRO A 12 0.03 -18.20 -6.66
CA PRO A 12 -1.21 -18.18 -7.44
C PRO A 12 -2.34 -17.39 -6.76
N ASN A 13 -2.40 -17.41 -5.43
CA ASN A 13 -3.44 -16.74 -4.63
C ASN A 13 -3.04 -15.30 -4.21
N MET A 14 -2.01 -14.72 -4.82
CA MET A 14 -1.55 -13.37 -4.49
C MET A 14 -2.64 -12.29 -4.72
N PRO A 15 -3.40 -12.31 -5.83
CA PRO A 15 -4.48 -11.33 -6.06
C PRO A 15 -5.56 -11.36 -4.97
N GLU A 16 -5.98 -12.54 -4.54
CA GLU A 16 -6.99 -12.74 -3.49
C GLU A 16 -6.48 -12.26 -2.14
N ASN A 17 -5.21 -12.56 -1.83
CA ASN A 17 -4.58 -12.12 -0.61
C ASN A 17 -4.48 -10.58 -0.57
N GLU A 18 -4.14 -9.94 -1.69
CA GLU A 18 -4.12 -8.49 -1.79
C GLU A 18 -5.53 -7.89 -1.59
N ASP A 19 -6.54 -8.44 -2.26
CA ASP A 19 -7.93 -7.98 -2.12
C ASP A 19 -8.48 -8.13 -0.70
N LEU A 20 -8.22 -9.27 -0.04
CA LEU A 20 -8.59 -9.50 1.36
C LEU A 20 -7.93 -8.48 2.28
N THR A 21 -6.63 -8.22 2.07
CA THR A 21 -5.87 -7.25 2.88
C THR A 21 -6.49 -5.86 2.79
N MET A 22 -6.93 -5.48 1.60
CA MET A 22 -7.51 -4.17 1.31
C MET A 22 -8.93 -4.02 1.88
N HIS A 23 -9.74 -5.08 1.85
CA HIS A 23 -11.02 -5.11 2.56
C HIS A 23 -10.85 -5.00 4.08
N LEU A 24 -9.86 -5.72 4.65
CA LEU A 24 -9.57 -5.66 6.07
C LEU A 24 -9.16 -4.24 6.49
N SER A 25 -8.25 -3.60 5.75
CA SER A 25 -7.81 -2.24 6.09
C SER A 25 -8.97 -1.22 6.03
N GLN A 26 -9.92 -1.38 5.10
CA GLN A 26 -11.16 -0.58 5.09
C GLN A 26 -12.00 -0.76 6.35
N ILE A 27 -12.13 -1.99 6.86
CA ILE A 27 -12.85 -2.27 8.11
C ILE A 27 -12.16 -1.59 9.31
N PHE A 28 -10.84 -1.49 9.30
CA PHE A 28 -10.06 -0.77 10.32
C PHE A 28 -10.04 0.75 10.12
N GLY A 29 -10.76 1.29 9.12
CA GLY A 29 -10.83 2.73 8.85
C GLY A 29 -9.59 3.30 8.16
N ILE A 30 -8.66 2.45 7.70
CA ILE A 30 -7.48 2.88 6.96
C ILE A 30 -7.89 3.24 5.54
N SER A 31 -7.52 4.45 5.10
CA SER A 31 -7.80 4.93 3.74
C SER A 31 -7.10 4.04 2.70
N THR A 32 -7.89 3.43 1.82
CA THR A 32 -7.38 2.61 0.71
C THR A 32 -7.82 3.11 -0.65
N ALA A 33 -7.08 2.73 -1.70
CA ALA A 33 -7.49 2.99 -3.07
C ALA A 33 -8.70 2.12 -3.44
N GLU A 34 -9.59 2.61 -4.31
CA GLU A 34 -10.65 1.78 -4.89
C GLU A 34 -10.04 0.54 -5.56
N HIS A 35 -10.53 -0.64 -5.19
CA HIS A 35 -10.03 -1.91 -5.69
C HIS A 35 -11.17 -2.90 -5.96
N SER A 36 -10.87 -3.91 -6.78
CA SER A 36 -11.75 -5.03 -7.06
C SER A 36 -10.93 -6.22 -7.53
N LEU A 37 -11.39 -7.42 -7.16
CA LEU A 37 -10.94 -8.66 -7.77
C LEU A 37 -11.76 -8.93 -9.03
N ILE A 38 -11.09 -9.24 -10.15
CA ILE A 38 -11.74 -9.53 -11.44
C ILE A 38 -11.32 -10.90 -11.95
N ARG A 39 -12.20 -11.56 -12.71
CA ARG A 39 -11.88 -12.80 -13.40
C ARG A 39 -11.46 -12.52 -14.84
N LEU A 40 -10.27 -12.99 -15.21
CA LEU A 40 -9.74 -12.89 -16.57
C LEU A 40 -10.41 -13.93 -17.49
N LYS A 41 -10.30 -13.72 -18.81
CA LYS A 41 -10.77 -14.70 -19.81
C LYS A 41 -10.06 -16.05 -19.71
N SER A 42 -8.84 -16.09 -19.16
CA SER A 42 -8.11 -17.32 -18.86
C SER A 42 -8.72 -18.13 -17.71
N GLY A 43 -9.65 -17.55 -16.93
CA GLY A 43 -10.26 -18.15 -15.75
C GLY A 43 -9.58 -17.74 -14.43
N GLU A 44 -8.38 -17.19 -14.50
CA GLU A 44 -7.60 -16.72 -13.35
C GLU A 44 -8.20 -15.44 -12.75
N LEU A 45 -7.95 -15.23 -11.45
CA LEU A 45 -8.32 -14.02 -10.73
C LEU A 45 -7.17 -13.02 -10.80
N ALA A 46 -7.49 -11.74 -11.00
CA ALA A 46 -6.52 -10.65 -11.03
C ALA A 46 -7.03 -9.48 -10.19
N TYR A 47 -6.09 -8.80 -9.54
CA TYR A 47 -6.40 -7.68 -8.66
C TYR A 47 -6.33 -6.37 -9.45
N LEU A 48 -7.40 -5.59 -9.41
CA LEU A 48 -7.53 -4.31 -10.10
C LEU A 48 -7.62 -3.19 -9.06
N THR A 49 -6.75 -2.18 -9.16
CA THR A 49 -6.81 -1.00 -8.30
C THR A 49 -6.79 0.29 -9.11
N LYS A 50 -7.55 1.29 -8.68
CA LYS A 50 -7.62 2.60 -9.31
C LYS A 50 -6.41 3.44 -8.91
N ARG A 51 -5.81 4.12 -9.89
CA ARG A 51 -4.70 5.03 -9.61
C ARG A 51 -5.18 6.26 -8.86
N PHE A 52 -4.57 6.55 -7.70
CA PHE A 52 -4.84 7.76 -6.91
C PHE A 52 -4.07 8.99 -7.41
N ASN A 53 -3.01 8.82 -8.20
CA ASN A 53 -2.19 9.92 -8.72
C ASN A 53 -2.76 10.58 -9.99
N ARG A 54 -4.05 10.39 -10.27
CA ARG A 54 -4.72 10.93 -11.48
C ARG A 54 -6.08 11.50 -11.15
N VAL A 55 -6.28 12.76 -11.50
CA VAL A 55 -7.55 13.47 -11.28
C VAL A 55 -7.96 14.15 -12.57
N LYS A 56 -9.15 13.79 -13.10
CA LYS A 56 -9.74 14.37 -14.32
C LYS A 56 -8.80 14.36 -15.55
N GLY A 57 -7.98 13.31 -15.70
CA GLY A 57 -7.01 13.17 -16.79
C GLY A 57 -5.65 13.83 -16.53
N ASN A 58 -5.51 14.64 -15.47
CA ASN A 58 -4.24 15.25 -15.08
C ASN A 58 -3.44 14.30 -14.17
N ARG A 59 -2.13 14.23 -14.40
CA ARG A 59 -1.19 13.51 -13.53
C ARG A 59 -0.79 14.41 -12.37
N LEU A 60 -0.97 13.91 -11.15
CA LEU A 60 -0.44 14.55 -9.96
C LEU A 60 1.00 14.09 -9.74
N ALA A 61 1.88 15.02 -9.36
CA ALA A 61 3.23 14.68 -8.91
C ALA A 61 3.11 13.84 -7.63
N PHE A 62 3.78 12.68 -7.62
CA PHE A 62 3.74 11.73 -6.52
C PHE A 62 5.11 11.08 -6.39
N GLU A 63 5.64 11.03 -5.17
CA GLU A 63 6.93 10.44 -4.84
C GLU A 63 6.73 9.32 -3.83
N ASP A 64 7.59 8.30 -3.89
CA ASP A 64 7.65 7.27 -2.87
C ASP A 64 8.60 7.66 -1.71
N MET A 65 8.55 6.89 -0.62
CA MET A 65 9.39 7.16 0.55
C MET A 65 10.88 6.91 0.29
N CYS A 66 11.26 6.09 -0.70
CA CYS A 66 12.66 5.89 -1.05
C CYS A 66 13.23 7.18 -1.68
N GLN A 67 12.48 7.79 -2.59
CA GLN A 67 12.82 9.08 -3.20
C GLN A 67 12.89 10.19 -2.14
N LEU A 68 11.89 10.30 -1.26
CA LEU A 68 11.85 11.33 -0.20
C LEU A 68 13.00 11.21 0.80
N THR A 69 13.49 9.99 1.04
CA THR A 69 14.58 9.72 2.00
C THR A 69 15.96 9.65 1.34
N GLY A 70 16.05 9.82 0.02
CA GLY A 70 17.29 9.63 -0.75
C GLY A 70 17.82 8.19 -0.71
N THR A 71 16.96 7.21 -0.41
CA THR A 71 17.35 5.80 -0.31
C THR A 71 17.26 5.15 -1.69
N LEU A 72 18.32 4.46 -2.12
CA LEU A 72 18.30 3.68 -3.37
C LEU A 72 17.23 2.59 -3.31
N THR A 73 16.59 2.29 -4.44
CA THR A 73 15.51 1.30 -4.53
C THR A 73 15.94 -0.10 -4.06
N GLU A 74 17.21 -0.46 -4.24
CA GLU A 74 17.81 -1.71 -3.72
C GLU A 74 17.79 -1.79 -2.18
N ASN A 75 17.85 -0.64 -1.52
CA ASN A 75 17.90 -0.52 -0.07
C ASN A 75 16.52 -0.22 0.53
N LYS A 76 15.44 -0.44 -0.22
CA LYS A 76 14.06 -0.20 0.22
C LYS A 76 13.75 -0.82 1.59
N TYR A 77 14.27 -2.01 1.86
CA TYR A 77 14.01 -2.74 3.10
C TYR A 77 15.05 -2.50 4.21
N HIS A 78 16.10 -1.72 3.94
CA HIS A 78 17.16 -1.41 4.91
C HIS A 78 16.89 -0.12 5.72
N SER A 79 15.71 0.48 5.56
CA SER A 79 15.29 1.67 6.30
C SER A 79 14.45 1.32 7.52
N SER A 80 14.38 2.20 8.52
CA SER A 80 13.54 2.02 9.70
C SER A 80 12.22 2.78 9.61
N MET A 81 11.17 2.24 10.24
CA MET A 81 9.89 2.95 10.38
C MET A 81 10.05 4.28 11.14
N GLU A 82 10.98 4.34 12.09
CA GLU A 82 11.34 5.58 12.80
C GLU A 82 11.88 6.66 11.84
N LYS A 83 12.74 6.28 10.89
CA LYS A 83 13.25 7.20 9.87
C LYS A 83 12.11 7.76 9.03
N ILE A 84 11.13 6.93 8.63
CA ILE A 84 9.95 7.37 7.88
C ILE A 84 9.09 8.32 8.74
N GLY A 85 8.81 7.96 9.99
CA GLY A 85 8.06 8.81 10.92
C GLY A 85 8.71 10.19 11.11
N LYS A 86 10.04 10.27 11.25
CA LYS A 86 10.79 11.53 11.31
C LYS A 86 10.65 12.38 10.03
N HIS A 87 10.62 11.75 8.86
CA HIS A 87 10.41 12.45 7.59
C HIS A 87 8.99 12.99 7.47
N ILE A 88 7.99 12.22 7.88
CA ILE A 88 6.59 12.68 7.93
C ILE A 88 6.48 13.89 8.85
N SER A 89 7.01 13.83 10.07
CA SER A 89 6.98 14.96 11.01
C SER A 89 7.66 16.22 10.47
N LYS A 90 8.70 16.06 9.64
CA LYS A 90 9.49 17.18 9.10
C LYS A 90 8.84 17.84 7.87
N TYR A 91 8.26 17.05 6.97
CA TYR A 91 7.82 17.52 5.66
C TYR A 91 6.31 17.54 5.46
N SER A 92 5.54 16.90 6.34
CA SER A 92 4.07 16.95 6.28
C SER A 92 3.54 18.35 6.61
N THR A 93 2.47 18.75 5.94
CA THR A 93 1.68 19.94 6.26
C THR A 93 0.83 19.77 7.53
N ARG A 94 0.54 18.53 7.94
CA ARG A 94 -0.27 18.15 9.10
C ARG A 94 0.42 17.04 9.91
N PRO A 95 1.63 17.29 10.45
CA PRO A 95 2.50 16.25 10.99
C PRO A 95 1.86 15.44 12.12
N GLY A 96 1.08 16.07 13.01
CA GLY A 96 0.42 15.37 14.11
C GLY A 96 -0.55 14.27 13.65
N LEU A 97 -1.36 14.56 12.62
CA LEU A 97 -2.33 13.60 12.11
C LEU A 97 -1.68 12.57 11.20
N ASP A 98 -0.72 12.98 10.37
CA ASP A 98 -0.07 12.07 9.43
C ASP A 98 0.83 11.03 10.14
N VAL A 99 1.44 11.40 11.28
CA VAL A 99 2.18 10.45 12.12
C VAL A 99 1.24 9.43 12.76
N ILE A 100 0.05 9.84 13.20
CA ILE A 100 -0.97 8.92 13.73
C ILE A 100 -1.42 7.95 12.63
N ASN A 101 -1.79 8.45 11.45
CA ASN A 101 -2.18 7.62 10.32
C ASN A 101 -1.07 6.62 9.94
N PHE A 102 0.19 7.06 9.93
CA PHE A 102 1.32 6.17 9.68
C PHE A 102 1.45 5.08 10.74
N PHE A 103 1.30 5.44 12.02
CA PHE A 103 1.36 4.49 13.13
C PHE A 103 0.22 3.45 13.07
N GLU A 104 -1.00 3.85 12.72
CA GLU A 104 -2.12 2.94 12.50
C GLU A 104 -1.82 1.91 11.41
N VAL A 105 -1.23 2.35 10.29
CA VAL A 105 -0.81 1.45 9.20
C VAL A 105 0.26 0.47 9.68
N VAL A 106 1.27 0.94 10.41
CA VAL A 106 2.32 0.09 10.98
C VAL A 106 1.73 -0.97 11.91
N LEU A 107 0.82 -0.58 12.80
CA LEU A 107 0.14 -1.48 13.72
C LEU A 107 -0.72 -2.53 12.99
N PHE A 108 -1.44 -2.13 11.94
CA PHE A 108 -2.25 -3.04 11.15
C PHE A 108 -1.41 -4.17 10.54
N PHE A 109 -0.27 -3.82 9.93
CA PHE A 109 0.62 -4.82 9.35
C PHE A 109 1.33 -5.69 10.40
N PHE A 110 1.72 -5.12 11.55
CA PHE A 110 2.33 -5.88 12.64
C PHE A 110 1.37 -6.93 13.22
N ASN A 111 0.13 -6.54 13.52
CA ASN A 111 -0.87 -7.46 14.10
C ASN A 111 -1.27 -8.59 13.14
N ARG A 112 -1.26 -8.32 11.83
CA ARG A 112 -1.44 -9.35 10.82
C ARG A 112 -0.30 -10.38 10.90
N GLN A 113 0.95 -9.95 10.99
CA GLN A 113 2.10 -10.86 11.06
C GLN A 113 2.06 -11.77 12.29
N CYS A 114 1.59 -11.27 13.45
CA CYS A 114 1.45 -12.08 14.66
C CYS A 114 0.32 -13.12 14.58
N ARG A 115 -0.82 -12.82 13.92
CA ARG A 115 -1.93 -13.79 13.79
C ARG A 115 -1.69 -14.92 12.78
N TYR A 116 -0.78 -14.76 11.83
CA TYR A 116 -0.37 -15.84 10.92
C TYR A 116 0.83 -16.64 11.44
N ALA A 117 1.42 -16.24 12.57
CA ALA A 117 2.54 -16.91 13.23
C ALA A 117 2.12 -17.63 14.54
N SER A 118 0.81 -17.75 14.80
CA SER A 118 0.24 -18.46 15.96
C SER A 118 -0.72 -19.57 15.53
#